data_AF-A0A6A6YJA5-F1
#
_entry.id   AF-A0A6A6YJA5-F1
#
_cell.length_a   1.000
_cell.length_b   1.000
_cell.length_c   1.000
_cell.angle_alpha   90.00
_cell.angle_beta   90.00
_cell.angle_gamma   90.00
#
_symmetry.space_group_name_H-M   'P 1'
#
loop_
_entity.id
_entity.type
_entity.pdbx_description
1 polymer ?
#
loop_
_entity_poly.entity_id
_entity_poly.type
_entity_poly.pdbx_seq_one_letter_code
_entity_poly.pdbx_strand_id
1 'polypeptide(L)'
;MTNKTLRMKLLAIRIGPGAVILPKDVKKINLEFAKHIEGGHRGARKFWRDILPRLKYRNPAIPMTVSRHDTAEGPSVMTVTFTTPTPAAGSSTDATPVELEARPPLKIDMRNRVESEILQELIKATGGTEVAPTEVELEEKRELEEEAEKSARDRERSLAVRRERKREEEMLKAARGVA
;
A
#
# COMPACT_ATOMS: atom_id res chain seq x y z
N MET A 1 -17.07 2.89 -11.12
CA MET A 1 -16.14 1.73 -11.08
C MET A 1 -16.93 0.51 -11.50
N THR A 2 -16.40 -0.35 -12.37
CA THR A 2 -17.05 -1.63 -12.70
C THR A 2 -16.76 -2.65 -11.59
N ASN A 3 -17.63 -3.65 -11.41
CA ASN A 3 -17.48 -4.70 -10.40
C ASN A 3 -16.09 -5.38 -10.46
N LYS A 4 -15.60 -5.62 -11.69
CA LYS A 4 -14.24 -6.13 -11.95
C LYS A 4 -13.12 -5.27 -11.37
N THR A 5 -13.15 -3.96 -11.63
CA THR A 5 -12.10 -3.05 -11.12
C THR A 5 -12.06 -3.00 -9.60
N LEU A 6 -13.21 -3.23 -8.94
CA LEU A 6 -13.29 -3.34 -7.50
C LEU A 6 -12.70 -4.67 -7.01
N ARG A 7 -13.07 -5.80 -7.63
CA ARG A 7 -12.51 -7.13 -7.29
C ARG A 7 -10.99 -7.15 -7.37
N MET A 8 -10.40 -6.65 -8.47
CA MET A 8 -8.95 -6.54 -8.62
C MET A 8 -8.30 -5.73 -7.49
N LYS A 9 -8.91 -4.59 -7.11
CA LYS A 9 -8.39 -3.74 -6.04
C LYS A 9 -8.47 -4.41 -4.67
N LEU A 10 -9.57 -5.09 -4.37
CA LEU A 10 -9.74 -5.82 -3.13
C LEU A 10 -8.75 -6.98 -3.04
N LEU A 11 -8.63 -7.76 -4.11
CA LEU A 11 -7.64 -8.84 -4.20
C LEU A 11 -6.23 -8.29 -3.99
N ALA A 12 -5.86 -7.19 -4.63
CA ALA A 12 -4.56 -6.54 -4.44
C ALA A 12 -4.30 -6.00 -3.02
N ILE A 13 -5.33 -5.79 -2.20
CA ILE A 13 -5.19 -5.44 -0.78
C ILE A 13 -4.99 -6.72 0.08
N ARG A 14 -5.63 -7.83 -0.29
CA ARG A 14 -5.52 -9.11 0.45
C ARG A 14 -4.16 -9.78 0.27
N ILE A 15 -3.61 -9.72 -0.94
CA ILE A 15 -2.40 -10.45 -1.34
C ILE A 15 -1.30 -9.51 -1.85
N GLY A 16 -0.05 -9.95 -1.70
CA GLY A 16 1.14 -9.27 -2.21
C GLY A 16 2.05 -8.72 -1.11
N PRO A 17 3.16 -8.04 -1.51
CA PRO A 17 4.14 -7.51 -0.57
C PRO A 17 3.46 -6.49 0.34
N GLY A 18 3.55 -6.68 1.66
CA GLY A 18 2.85 -5.86 2.66
C GLY A 18 1.67 -6.54 3.34
N ALA A 19 1.24 -7.71 2.87
CA ALA A 19 0.29 -8.57 3.60
C ALA A 19 1.00 -9.21 4.80
N VAL A 20 1.28 -8.42 5.83
CA VAL A 20 2.02 -8.83 7.02
C VAL A 20 1.08 -8.83 8.21
N ILE A 21 1.16 -9.86 9.05
CA ILE A 21 0.54 -9.86 10.38
C ILE A 21 1.58 -9.32 11.36
N LEU A 22 1.25 -8.19 11.99
CA LEU A 22 2.09 -7.58 13.00
C LEU A 22 1.86 -8.25 14.37
N PRO A 23 2.88 -8.33 15.22
CA PRO A 23 2.71 -8.84 16.57
C PRO A 23 1.85 -7.90 17.41
N LYS A 24 1.26 -8.45 18.47
CA LYS A 24 0.32 -7.74 19.35
C LYS A 24 0.97 -6.62 20.17
N ASP A 25 2.29 -6.60 20.22
CA ASP A 25 3.08 -5.54 20.87
C ASP A 25 3.02 -4.23 20.08
N VAL A 26 2.65 -4.24 18.79
CA VAL A 26 2.54 -3.01 17.99
C VAL A 26 1.22 -2.30 18.29
N LYS A 27 1.31 -1.10 18.89
CA LYS A 27 0.15 -0.29 19.28
C LYS A 27 -0.31 0.68 18.20
N LYS A 28 0.62 1.37 17.55
CA LYS A 28 0.31 2.43 16.56
C LYS A 28 1.44 2.55 15.55
N ILE A 29 1.08 2.87 14.30
CA ILE A 29 2.03 3.27 13.28
C ILE A 29 1.70 4.69 12.81
N ASN A 30 2.71 5.55 12.74
CA ASN A 30 2.60 6.88 12.16
C ASN A 30 3.60 7.05 11.02
N LEU A 31 3.13 7.45 9.84
CA LEU A 31 3.99 7.82 8.72
C LEU A 31 4.01 9.34 8.57
N GLU A 32 5.20 9.91 8.46
CA GLU A 32 5.41 11.32 8.15
C GLU A 32 6.29 11.46 6.90
N PHE A 33 5.81 12.16 5.87
CA PHE A 33 6.57 12.44 4.64
C PHE A 33 5.97 13.62 3.85
N ALA A 34 6.72 14.17 2.91
CA ALA A 34 6.30 15.32 2.11
C ALA A 34 5.21 14.96 1.08
N LYS A 35 4.38 15.93 0.67
CA LYS A 35 3.39 15.72 -0.42
C LYS A 35 4.07 15.53 -1.78
N HIS A 36 5.21 16.21 -1.97
CA HIS A 36 6.04 16.17 -3.18
C HIS A 36 7.03 15.00 -3.13
N ILE A 37 7.50 14.57 -4.30
CA ILE A 37 8.44 13.43 -4.43
C ILE A 37 9.92 13.85 -4.34
N GLU A 38 10.18 15.15 -4.51
CA GLU A 38 11.48 15.78 -4.36
C GLU A 38 12.05 15.54 -2.97
N GLY A 39 13.38 15.41 -2.84
CA GLY A 39 14.02 15.19 -1.54
C GLY A 39 14.02 13.74 -1.05
N GLY A 40 13.57 12.78 -1.86
CA GLY A 40 13.67 11.34 -1.55
C GLY A 40 12.42 10.71 -0.94
N HIS A 41 11.25 11.33 -1.10
CA HIS A 41 9.98 10.88 -0.49
C HIS A 41 9.19 9.87 -1.34
N ARG A 42 9.72 9.48 -2.52
CA ARG A 42 9.05 8.56 -3.45
C ARG A 42 8.73 7.21 -2.80
N GLY A 43 9.66 6.65 -2.03
CA GLY A 43 9.47 5.38 -1.30
C GLY A 43 8.34 5.44 -0.30
N ALA A 44 8.33 6.45 0.57
CA ALA A 44 7.28 6.67 1.55
C ALA A 44 5.89 6.81 0.90
N ARG A 45 5.80 7.54 -0.22
CA ARG A 45 4.54 7.69 -0.98
C ARG A 45 4.03 6.36 -1.52
N LYS A 46 4.92 5.54 -2.11
CA LYS A 46 4.55 4.21 -2.61
C LYS A 46 4.19 3.26 -1.47
N PHE A 47 4.95 3.28 -0.38
CA PHE A 47 4.64 2.53 0.82
C PHE A 47 3.22 2.87 1.33
N TRP A 48 2.86 4.15 1.42
CA TRP A 48 1.52 4.58 1.80
C TRP A 48 0.42 4.11 0.83
N ARG A 49 0.67 4.12 -0.48
CA ARG A 49 -0.34 3.80 -1.49
C ARG A 49 -0.53 2.29 -1.70
N ASP A 50 0.55 1.53 -1.63
CA ASP A 50 0.57 0.14 -2.08
C ASP A 50 0.72 -0.85 -0.91
N ILE A 51 1.52 -0.51 0.11
CA ILE A 51 1.87 -1.41 1.22
C ILE A 51 0.97 -1.19 2.44
N LEU A 52 0.78 0.06 2.85
CA LEU A 52 0.01 0.41 4.06
C LEU A 52 -1.44 -0.10 4.02
N PRO A 53 -2.19 -0.06 2.89
CA PRO A 53 -3.53 -0.61 2.83
C PRO A 53 -3.57 -2.13 3.07
N ARG A 54 -2.59 -2.86 2.54
CA ARG A 54 -2.44 -4.32 2.76
C ARG A 54 -2.16 -4.63 4.23
N LEU A 55 -1.26 -3.85 4.83
CA LEU A 55 -0.92 -3.96 6.24
C LEU A 55 -2.15 -3.67 7.12
N LYS A 56 -2.94 -2.64 6.80
CA LYS A 56 -4.16 -2.30 7.55
C LYS A 56 -5.26 -3.35 7.42
N TYR A 57 -5.38 -3.98 6.25
CA TYR A 57 -6.35 -5.05 6.01
C TYR A 57 -6.08 -6.27 6.89
N ARG A 58 -4.81 -6.67 7.05
CA ARG A 58 -4.42 -7.77 7.94
C ARG A 58 -4.42 -7.37 9.42
N ASN A 59 -4.22 -6.09 9.73
CA ASN A 59 -4.13 -5.58 11.09
C ASN A 59 -5.17 -4.47 11.35
N PRO A 60 -6.48 -4.78 11.36
CA PRO A 60 -7.53 -3.77 11.49
C PRO A 60 -7.50 -3.04 12.84
N ALA A 61 -7.06 -3.71 13.90
CA ALA A 61 -6.99 -3.15 15.25
C ALA A 61 -5.91 -2.07 15.42
N ILE A 62 -4.85 -2.10 14.59
CA ILE A 62 -3.72 -1.17 14.74
C ILE A 62 -4.06 0.16 14.06
N PRO A 63 -4.16 1.29 14.78
CA PRO A 63 -4.30 2.60 14.17
C PRO A 63 -3.05 2.97 13.34
N MET A 64 -3.27 3.33 12.08
CA MET A 64 -2.24 3.77 11.16
C MET A 64 -2.57 5.19 10.70
N THR A 65 -1.72 6.16 11.06
CA THR A 65 -1.90 7.58 10.72
C THR A 65 -0.86 8.04 9.71
N VAL A 66 -1.25 8.98 8.85
CA VAL A 66 -0.37 9.55 7.83
C VAL A 66 -0.41 11.07 7.94
N SER A 67 0.72 11.65 8.31
CA SER A 67 0.95 13.10 8.37
C SER A 67 1.75 13.51 7.13
N ARG A 68 1.23 14.49 6.37
CA ARG A 68 1.93 15.00 5.18
C ARG A 68 2.14 16.50 5.28
N HIS A 69 3.36 16.93 4.99
CA HIS A 69 3.76 18.34 4.96
C HIS A 69 4.14 18.77 3.54
N ASP A 70 4.25 20.08 3.31
CA ASP A 70 4.54 20.65 2.00
C ASP A 70 6.05 20.82 1.74
N THR A 71 6.89 20.78 2.77
CA THR A 71 8.35 20.98 2.69
C THR A 71 9.09 19.76 2.12
N ALA A 72 9.78 19.90 0.98
CA ALA A 72 10.52 18.80 0.35
C ALA A 72 11.70 18.28 1.20
N GLU A 73 12.30 19.14 2.02
CA GLU A 73 13.38 18.76 2.94
C GLU A 73 12.88 18.21 4.29
N GLY A 74 11.56 18.15 4.48
CA GLY A 74 10.97 17.66 5.72
C GLY A 74 11.27 16.18 6.01
N PRO A 75 10.95 15.72 7.22
CA PRO A 75 11.27 14.36 7.66
C PRO A 75 10.50 13.30 6.85
N SER A 76 11.17 12.22 6.45
CA SER A 76 10.54 11.05 5.84
C SER A 76 10.69 9.86 6.79
N VAL A 77 9.86 9.80 7.83
CA VAL A 77 10.06 8.88 8.96
C VAL A 77 8.78 8.10 9.28
N MET A 78 8.92 6.80 9.47
CA MET A 78 7.88 5.93 10.02
C MET A 78 8.18 5.68 11.49
N THR A 79 7.20 5.99 12.34
CA THR A 79 7.28 5.74 13.79
C THR A 79 6.35 4.60 14.16
N VAL A 80 6.90 3.55 14.76
CA VAL A 80 6.15 2.41 15.31
C VAL A 80 6.17 2.52 16.82
N THR A 81 5.00 2.65 17.43
CA THR A 81 4.82 2.69 18.87
C THR A 81 4.39 1.32 19.36
N PHE A 82 5.08 0.81 20.37
CA PHE A 82 4.76 -0.45 21.01
C PHE A 82 3.85 -0.25 22.22
N THR A 83 3.10 -1.28 22.59
CA THR A 83 2.39 -1.34 23.85
C THR A 83 3.42 -1.44 24.95
N THR A 84 3.51 -0.40 25.77
CA THR A 84 4.08 -0.57 27.10
C THR A 84 3.13 -1.46 27.90
N PRO A 85 3.61 -2.52 28.56
CA PRO A 85 2.77 -3.26 29.49
C PRO A 85 2.46 -2.32 30.65
N THR A 86 1.29 -1.70 30.59
CA THR A 86 0.75 -0.99 31.74
C THR A 86 0.16 -2.07 32.63
N PRO A 87 0.53 -2.18 33.91
CA PRO A 87 -0.12 -3.10 34.81
C PRO A 87 -1.61 -2.76 34.80
N ALA A 88 -2.45 -3.73 34.46
CA ALA A 88 -3.88 -3.55 34.46
C ALA A 88 -4.30 -3.15 35.88
N ALA A 89 -4.80 -1.93 36.05
CA ALA A 89 -5.54 -1.55 37.25
C ALA A 89 -6.87 -2.32 37.25
N GLY A 90 -6.83 -3.55 37.75
CA GLY A 90 -7.95 -4.48 37.78
C GLY A 90 -7.65 -5.67 38.68
N SER A 91 -7.85 -5.47 39.97
CA SER A 91 -8.12 -6.43 41.05
C SER A 91 -7.67 -7.88 40.88
N SER A 92 -6.45 -8.19 41.33
CA SER A 92 -6.14 -9.45 42.00
C SER A 92 -4.85 -9.29 42.79
N THR A 93 -4.93 -9.50 44.09
CA THR A 93 -3.78 -9.70 44.99
C THR A 93 -2.87 -10.79 44.44
N ASP A 94 -1.57 -10.57 44.56
CA ASP A 94 -0.49 -11.52 44.32
C ASP A 94 0.02 -11.66 42.87
N ALA A 95 0.77 -10.66 42.43
CA ALA A 95 1.81 -10.84 41.41
C ALA A 95 2.88 -9.76 41.60
N THR A 96 4.12 -10.21 41.78
CA THR A 96 5.33 -9.39 41.82
C THR A 96 5.41 -8.48 40.58
N PRO A 97 5.71 -7.18 40.72
CA PRO A 97 5.82 -6.28 39.58
C PRO A 97 7.12 -6.61 38.84
N VAL A 98 7.02 -7.34 37.74
CA VAL A 98 8.10 -7.39 36.75
C VAL A 98 8.02 -6.07 35.99
N GLU A 99 8.96 -5.18 36.30
CA GLU A 99 9.18 -3.93 35.57
C GLU A 99 9.61 -4.29 34.13
N LEU A 100 8.63 -4.48 33.25
CA LEU A 100 8.88 -4.66 31.83
C LEU A 100 9.19 -3.27 31.26
N GLU A 101 10.47 -3.04 31.03
CA GLU A 101 11.04 -1.91 30.31
C GLU A 101 10.16 -1.49 29.13
N ALA A 102 9.68 -0.24 29.18
CA ALA A 102 8.89 0.36 28.12
C ALA A 102 9.70 0.38 26.81
N ARG A 103 9.35 -0.48 25.85
CA ARG A 103 10.02 -0.49 24.54
C ARG A 103 9.88 0.89 23.87
N PRO A 104 10.99 1.58 23.57
CA PRO A 104 10.92 2.91 22.98
C PRO A 104 10.29 2.87 21.59
N PRO A 105 9.67 3.98 21.13
CA PRO A 105 9.12 4.05 19.79
C PRO A 105 10.24 3.89 18.76
N LEU A 106 10.06 2.95 17.84
CA LEU A 106 11.00 2.70 16.75
C LEU A 106 10.77 3.73 15.65
N LYS A 107 11.86 4.36 15.19
CA LYS A 107 11.85 5.28 14.05
C LYS A 107 12.62 4.66 12.89
N ILE A 108 11.97 4.52 11.74
CA ILE A 108 12.54 4.01 10.50
C ILE A 108 12.62 5.18 9.51
N ASP A 109 13.82 5.49 9.04
CA ASP A 109 14.02 6.49 7.97
C ASP A 109 13.63 5.88 6.62
N MET A 110 12.79 6.60 5.88
CA MET A 110 12.26 6.22 4.57
C MET A 110 12.85 7.05 3.43
N ARG A 111 13.74 8.01 3.72
CA ARG A 111 14.32 8.90 2.71
C ARG A 111 15.22 8.15 1.73
N ASN A 112 15.01 8.38 0.43
CA ASN A 112 15.76 7.75 -0.67
C ASN A 112 15.69 6.22 -0.72
N ARG A 113 14.70 5.62 -0.06
CA ARG A 113 14.51 4.16 -0.03
C ARG A 113 13.38 3.71 -0.92
N VAL A 114 13.39 2.42 -1.26
CA VAL A 114 12.31 1.77 -2.00
C VAL A 114 11.30 1.18 -1.01
N GLU A 115 10.02 1.11 -1.41
CA GLU A 115 8.93 0.58 -0.60
C GLU A 115 9.19 -0.83 -0.03
N SER A 116 9.89 -1.68 -0.79
CA SER A 116 10.25 -3.04 -0.38
C SER A 116 11.28 -3.05 0.75
N GLU A 117 12.26 -2.15 0.72
CA GLU A 117 13.29 -2.05 1.75
C GLU A 117 12.70 -1.52 3.06
N ILE A 118 11.79 -0.55 2.96
CA ILE A 118 11.06 -0.01 4.11
C ILE A 118 10.22 -1.12 4.77
N LEU A 119 9.55 -1.95 3.95
CA LEU A 119 8.78 -3.09 4.44
C LEU A 119 9.67 -4.14 5.13
N GLN A 120 10.79 -4.50 4.52
CA GLN A 120 11.73 -5.47 5.10
C GLN A 120 12.29 -4.99 6.44
N GLU A 121 12.61 -3.70 6.56
CA GLU A 121 13.06 -3.15 7.83
C GLU A 121 11.95 -3.15 8.89
N LEU A 122 10.72 -2.80 8.50
CA LEU A 122 9.58 -2.88 9.39
C LEU A 122 9.36 -4.30 9.90
N ILE A 123 9.40 -5.30 9.01
CA ILE A 123 9.27 -6.71 9.34
C ILE A 123 10.40 -7.14 10.27
N LYS A 124 11.64 -6.82 9.93
CA LYS A 124 12.82 -7.17 10.74
C LYS A 124 12.75 -6.56 12.14
N ALA A 125 12.28 -5.32 12.25
CA ALA A 125 12.26 -4.61 13.53
C ALA A 125 11.05 -4.97 14.41
N THR A 126 9.92 -5.33 13.80
CA THR A 126 8.70 -5.72 14.54
C THR A 126 8.59 -7.24 14.74
N GLY A 127 9.21 -8.06 13.90
CA GLY A 127 9.01 -9.51 13.88
C GLY A 127 7.71 -9.93 13.20
N GLY A 128 7.16 -9.09 12.32
CA GLY A 128 5.93 -9.41 11.57
C GLY A 128 6.10 -10.62 10.64
N THR A 129 5.02 -11.35 10.41
CA THR A 129 5.02 -12.53 9.53
C THR A 129 4.27 -12.23 8.23
N GLU A 130 4.92 -12.50 7.10
CA GLU A 130 4.29 -12.38 5.78
C GLU A 130 3.27 -13.50 5.56
N VAL A 131 2.09 -13.14 5.05
CA VAL A 131 1.03 -14.09 4.74
C VAL A 131 1.13 -14.48 3.27
N ALA A 132 1.36 -15.78 3.03
CA ALA A 132 1.30 -16.33 1.69
C ALA A 132 -0.14 -16.29 1.13
N PRO A 133 -0.32 -15.99 -0.16
CA PRO A 133 -1.61 -16.11 -0.82
C PRO A 133 -2.14 -17.55 -0.76
N THR A 134 -3.44 -17.71 -0.56
CA THR A 134 -4.10 -19.02 -0.65
C THR A 134 -4.32 -19.43 -2.11
N GLU A 135 -4.54 -20.73 -2.37
CA GLU A 135 -4.74 -21.25 -3.73
C GLU A 135 -5.93 -20.59 -4.45
N VAL A 136 -7.03 -20.38 -3.73
CA VAL A 136 -8.23 -19.69 -4.25
C VAL A 136 -7.92 -18.25 -4.67
N GLU A 137 -7.12 -17.53 -3.87
CA GLU A 137 -6.73 -16.15 -4.20
C GLU A 137 -5.76 -16.09 -5.39
N LEU A 138 -4.93 -17.11 -5.58
CA LEU A 138 -4.05 -17.23 -6.74
C LEU A 138 -4.83 -17.53 -8.02
N GLU A 139 -5.85 -18.38 -7.93
CA GLU A 139 -6.74 -18.67 -9.06
C GLU A 139 -7.57 -17.44 -9.45
N GLU A 140 -8.17 -16.74 -8.47
CA GLU A 140 -8.88 -15.48 -8.72
C GLU A 140 -7.94 -14.43 -9.35
N LYS A 141 -6.67 -14.38 -8.93
CA LYS A 141 -5.66 -13.50 -9.54
C LYS A 141 -5.42 -13.87 -11.00
N ARG A 142 -5.24 -15.16 -11.30
CA ARG A 142 -5.01 -15.67 -12.66
C ARG A 142 -6.19 -15.35 -13.59
N GLU A 143 -7.41 -15.62 -13.15
CA GLU A 143 -8.63 -15.31 -13.91
C GLU A 143 -8.70 -13.81 -14.27
N LEU A 144 -8.44 -12.94 -13.28
CA LEU A 144 -8.45 -11.50 -13.48
C LEU A 144 -7.34 -11.01 -14.43
N GLU A 145 -6.16 -11.63 -14.40
CA GLU A 145 -5.04 -11.36 -15.32
C GLU A 145 -5.38 -11.76 -16.76
N GLU A 146 -5.91 -12.97 -16.97
CA GLU A 146 -6.34 -13.44 -18.30
C GLU A 146 -7.41 -12.52 -18.91
N GLU A 147 -8.38 -12.09 -18.12
CA GLU A 147 -9.38 -11.14 -18.59
C GLU A 147 -8.79 -9.74 -18.84
N ALA A 148 -7.75 -9.32 -18.10
CA ALA A 148 -7.06 -8.06 -18.34
C ALA A 148 -6.36 -8.09 -19.70
N GLU A 149 -5.69 -9.19 -20.04
CA GLU A 149 -5.05 -9.41 -21.32
C GLU A 149 -6.04 -9.41 -22.49
N LYS A 150 -7.20 -10.07 -22.32
CA LYS A 150 -8.30 -10.02 -23.30
C LYS A 150 -8.76 -8.57 -23.51
N SER A 151 -8.99 -7.83 -22.42
CA SER A 151 -9.42 -6.43 -22.50
C SER A 151 -8.38 -5.50 -23.13
N ALA A 152 -7.08 -5.76 -22.94
CA ALA A 152 -6.01 -4.99 -23.55
C ALA A 152 -5.99 -5.18 -25.07
N ARG A 153 -6.13 -6.43 -25.54
CA ARG A 153 -6.25 -6.77 -26.96
C ARG A 153 -7.46 -6.10 -27.61
N ASP A 154 -8.63 -6.16 -26.97
CA ASP A 154 -9.85 -5.53 -27.49
C ASP A 154 -9.74 -3.99 -27.53
N ARG A 155 -9.08 -3.40 -26.54
CA ARG A 155 -8.79 -1.97 -26.50
C ARG A 155 -7.89 -1.57 -27.66
N GLU A 156 -6.85 -2.34 -27.95
CA GLU A 156 -5.94 -2.07 -29.07
C GLU A 156 -6.65 -2.15 -30.42
N ARG A 157 -7.45 -3.20 -30.65
CA ARG A 157 -8.30 -3.33 -31.85
C ARG A 157 -9.23 -2.13 -32.02
N SER A 158 -9.93 -1.75 -30.95
CA SER A 158 -10.85 -0.61 -30.95
C SER A 158 -10.13 0.72 -31.22
N LEU A 159 -8.91 0.88 -30.70
CA LEU A 159 -8.09 2.06 -30.97
C LEU A 159 -7.63 2.12 -32.43
N ALA A 160 -7.27 0.98 -33.04
CA ALA A 160 -6.91 0.92 -34.46
C ALA A 160 -8.08 1.37 -35.35
N VAL A 161 -9.28 0.79 -35.16
CA VAL A 161 -10.49 1.17 -35.92
C VAL A 161 -10.82 2.65 -35.75
N ARG A 162 -10.73 3.18 -34.52
CA ARG A 162 -10.97 4.62 -34.26
C ARG A 162 -9.95 5.52 -34.95
N ARG A 163 -8.69 5.09 -35.06
CA ARG A 163 -7.64 5.83 -35.76
C ARG A 163 -7.88 5.84 -37.27
N GLU A 164 -8.26 4.70 -37.85
CA GLU A 164 -8.58 4.59 -39.27
C GLU A 164 -9.79 5.45 -39.64
N ARG A 165 -10.90 5.32 -38.89
CA ARG A 165 -12.09 6.14 -39.11
C ARG A 165 -11.78 7.63 -39.02
N LYS A 166 -10.96 8.04 -38.04
CA LYS A 166 -10.56 9.45 -37.90
C LYS A 166 -9.72 9.92 -39.11
N ARG A 167 -8.81 9.09 -39.62
CA ARG A 167 -8.01 9.40 -40.82
C ARG A 167 -8.89 9.53 -42.07
N GLU A 168 -9.85 8.63 -42.25
CA GLU A 168 -10.81 8.68 -43.35
C GLU A 168 -11.69 9.94 -43.27
N GLU A 169 -12.20 10.27 -42.08
CA GLU A 169 -12.97 11.49 -41.84
C GLU A 169 -12.14 12.75 -42.16
N GLU A 170 -10.87 12.80 -41.75
CA GLU A 170 -9.95 13.91 -42.05
C GLU A 170 -9.66 14.03 -43.56
N MET A 171 -9.44 12.90 -44.25
CA MET A 171 -9.21 12.86 -45.70
C MET A 171 -10.45 13.33 -46.47
N LEU A 172 -11.65 12.86 -46.09
CA LEU A 172 -12.91 13.27 -46.71
C LEU A 172 -13.24 14.75 -46.46
N LYS A 173 -12.91 15.30 -45.29
CA LYS A 173 -13.06 16.73 -45.00
C LYS A 173 -12.14 17.58 -45.87
N ALA A 174 -10.86 17.19 -46.00
CA ALA A 174 -9.91 17.85 -46.89
C ALA A 174 -10.39 17.83 -48.36
N ALA A 175 -10.90 16.69 -48.82
CA ALA A 175 -11.42 16.55 -50.19
C ALA A 175 -12.71 17.35 -50.45
N ARG A 176 -13.54 17.59 -49.44
CA ARG A 176 -14.77 18.40 -49.55
C ARG A 176 -14.53 19.91 -49.52
N GLY A 177 -13.29 20.37 -49.36
CA GLY A 177 -12.94 21.80 -49.37
C GLY A 177 -13.45 22.58 -48.14
N VAL A 178 -13.93 21.88 -47.11
CA VAL A 178 -14.33 22.47 -45.83
C VAL A 178 -13.11 22.40 -44.91
N ALA A 179 -12.22 23.37 -45.04
CA ALA A 179 -11.15 23.64 -44.07
C ALA A 179 -11.67 24.63 -43.01
#